data_AF-X1MTA5-F1
#
_entry.id   AF-X1MTA5-F1
#
_cell.length_a   1.000
_cell.length_b   1.000
_cell.length_c   1.000
_cell.angle_alpha   90.00
_cell.angle_beta   90.00
_cell.angle_gamma   90.00
#
_symmetry.space_group_name_H-M   'P 1'
#
loop_
_entity.id
_entity.type
_entity.pdbx_description
1 polymer ?
#
loop_
_entity_poly.entity_id
_entity_poly.type
_entity_poly.pdbx_seq_one_letter_code
_entity_poly.pdbx_strand_id
1 'polypeptide(L)' 'LVKTGLAVLKRKTSIGITTVDEGNFVFEVRDSLFYIVEVISGKYSGSAEVSVDSVNNIILKLEEKDIDSLIN' A
#
# COMPACT_ATOMS: atom_id res chain seq x y z
N LEU A 1 -8.91 -9.72 -11.43
CA LEU A 1 -7.71 -10.25 -10.77
C LEU A 1 -6.72 -9.11 -10.61
N VAL A 2 -6.32 -8.82 -9.38
CA VAL A 2 -5.20 -7.90 -9.11
C VAL A 2 -3.95 -8.61 -9.65
N LYS A 3 -3.33 -8.05 -10.70
CA LYS A 3 -2.02 -8.50 -11.17
C LYS A 3 -0.94 -7.86 -10.28
N THR A 4 0.32 -8.22 -10.46
CA THR A 4 1.44 -7.65 -9.72
C THR A 4 1.33 -6.12 -9.60
N GLY A 5 1.57 -5.58 -8.40
CA GLY A 5 1.45 -4.16 -8.11
C GLY A 5 2.54 -3.68 -7.16
N LEU A 6 2.35 -2.49 -6.61
CA LEU A 6 3.23 -1.88 -5.63
C LEU A 6 2.42 -1.40 -4.44
N ALA A 7 2.95 -1.65 -3.25
CA ALA A 7 2.45 -1.10 -2.00
C ALA A 7 3.55 -0.20 -1.43
N VAL A 8 3.16 0.97 -0.92
CA VAL A 8 4.06 1.94 -0.27
C VAL A 8 3.55 2.21 1.13
N LEU A 9 4.42 2.00 2.11
CA LEU A 9 4.17 2.29 3.52
C LEU A 9 4.57 3.74 3.81
N LYS A 10 3.64 4.50 4.39
CA LYS A 10 3.76 5.93 4.65
C LYS A 10 3.41 6.29 6.09
N ARG A 11 4.02 7.37 6.55
CA ARG A 11 3.53 8.20 7.67
C ARG A 11 3.40 9.63 7.18
N LYS A 12 4.33 10.49 7.57
CA LYS A 12 4.52 11.81 6.97
C LYS A 12 5.24 11.73 5.63
N THR A 13 6.07 10.71 5.46
CA THR A 13 6.84 10.41 4.24
C THR A 13 6.76 8.92 3.94
N SER A 14 7.12 8.54 2.73
CA SER A 14 7.31 7.15 2.34
C SER A 14 8.51 6.56 3.09
N ILE A 15 8.30 5.38 3.70
CA ILE A 15 9.29 4.71 4.56
C ILE A 15 9.56 3.26 4.13
N GLY A 16 8.77 2.72 3.21
CA GLY A 16 8.97 1.39 2.65
C GLY A 16 8.19 1.20 1.37
N ILE A 17 8.70 0.35 0.48
CA ILE A 17 8.04 -0.08 -0.75
C ILE A 17 8.17 -1.59 -0.87
N THR A 18 7.11 -2.24 -1.33
CA THR A 18 7.13 -3.68 -1.64
C THR A 18 6.24 -3.97 -2.84
N THR A 19 6.45 -5.13 -3.46
CA THR A 19 5.59 -5.62 -4.53
C THR A 19 4.33 -6.26 -3.97
N VAL A 20 3.20 -6.04 -4.63
CA VAL A 20 1.97 -6.79 -4.38
C VAL A 20 1.96 -8.00 -5.30
N ASP A 21 1.89 -9.20 -4.73
CA ASP A 21 1.81 -10.45 -5.49
C ASP A 21 0.53 -11.21 -5.14
N GLU A 22 -0.25 -11.54 -6.16
CA GLU A 22 -1.58 -12.16 -6.03
C GLU A 22 -2.51 -11.47 -5.01
N GLY A 23 -2.36 -10.15 -4.82
CA GLY A 23 -3.13 -9.34 -3.87
C GLY A 23 -2.59 -9.32 -2.44
N ASN A 24 -1.48 -10.00 -2.17
CA ASN A 24 -0.82 -10.04 -0.87
C ASN A 24 0.47 -9.21 -0.88
N PHE A 25 0.81 -8.64 0.27
CA PHE A 25 2.09 -7.97 0.51
C PHE A 25 2.34 -7.89 2.01
N VAL A 26 3.60 -7.69 2.40
CA VAL A 26 4.02 -7.64 3.82
C VAL A 26 4.97 -6.47 4.03
N PHE A 27 4.80 -5.78 5.15
CA PHE A 27 5.77 -4.83 5.70
C PHE A 27 6.14 -5.24 7.11
N GLU A 28 7.43 -5.21 7.41
CA GLU A 28 7.93 -5.33 8.78
C GLU A 28 8.17 -3.93 9.36
N VAL A 29 7.60 -3.67 10.53
CA VAL A 29 7.69 -2.39 11.21
C VAL A 29 8.16 -2.58 12.65
N ARG A 30 8.79 -1.55 13.23
CA ARG A 30 9.42 -1.62 14.54
C ARG A 30 8.55 -1.09 15.69
N ASP A 31 7.42 -0.48 15.37
CA ASP A 31 6.54 0.15 16.35
C ASP A 31 5.06 -0.05 15.97
N SER A 32 4.15 0.23 16.91
CA SER A 32 2.72 -0.03 16.80
C SER A 32 1.88 1.20 16.43
N LEU A 33 2.49 2.32 16.02
CA LEU A 33 1.71 3.49 15.61
C LEU A 33 1.03 3.24 14.26
N PHE A 34 0.03 4.06 13.96
CA PHE A 34 -0.66 4.00 12.67
C PHE A 34 0.28 4.30 11.49
N TYR A 35 0.02 3.60 10.40
CA TYR A 35 0.65 3.81 9.11
C TYR A 35 -0.43 3.97 8.05
N ILE A 36 -0.08 4.58 6.93
CA ILE A 36 -0.90 4.57 5.73
C ILE A 36 -0.21 3.65 4.74
N VAL A 37 -0.97 2.78 4.09
CA VAL A 37 -0.48 2.03 2.94
C VAL A 37 -1.22 2.51 1.70
N GLU A 38 -0.47 2.88 0.67
CA GLU A 38 -0.98 3.20 -0.66
C GLU A 38 -0.61 2.05 -1.60
N VAL A 39 -1.56 1.58 -2.40
CA VAL A 39 -1.37 0.46 -3.32
C VAL A 39 -1.76 0.89 -4.74
N ILE A 40 -0.94 0.53 -5.72
CA ILE A 40 -1.23 0.64 -7.15
C ILE A 40 -1.04 -0.72 -7.81
N SER A 41 -2.00 -1.16 -8.61
CA SER A 41 -1.91 -2.36 -9.46
C SER A 41 -2.59 -2.10 -10.80
N GLY A 42 -1.78 -1.89 -11.84
CA GLY A 42 -2.26 -1.52 -13.16
C GLY A 42 -3.09 -0.24 -13.12
N LYS A 43 -4.38 -0.33 -13.45
CA LYS A 43 -5.33 0.80 -13.47
C LYS A 43 -6.09 1.00 -12.15
N TYR A 44 -5.73 0.24 -11.12
CA TYR A 44 -6.39 0.26 -9.83
C TYR A 44 -5.48 0.86 -8.78
N SER A 45 -6.02 1.67 -7.89
CA SER A 45 -5.32 2.16 -6.72
C SER A 45 -6.23 2.23 -5.49
N GLY A 46 -5.62 2.29 -4.32
CA GLY A 46 -6.33 2.40 -3.05
C GLY A 46 -5.39 2.77 -1.93
N SER A 47 -5.93 3.27 -0.83
CA SER A 47 -5.18 3.54 0.38
C SER A 47 -5.99 3.21 1.62
N ALA A 48 -5.31 2.81 2.67
CA ALA A 48 -5.92 2.57 3.98
C ALA A 48 -4.94 2.89 5.11
N GLU A 49 -5.49 3.28 6.25
CA GLU A 49 -4.77 3.29 7.51
C GLU A 49 -4.67 1.85 8.02
N VAL A 50 -3.47 1.47 8.48
CA VAL A 50 -3.16 0.11 8.93
C VAL A 50 -2.54 0.11 10.32
N SER A 51 -2.81 -0.94 11.09
CA SER A 51 -2.22 -1.17 12.41
C SER A 51 -1.68 -2.59 12.57
N VAL A 52 -0.62 -2.75 13.36
CA VAL A 52 0.15 -4.00 13.47
C VAL A 52 -0.67 -5.16 14.06
N ASP A 53 -1.63 -4.87 14.93
CA ASP A 53 -2.41 -5.87 15.65
C ASP A 53 -3.81 -6.09 15.06
N SER A 54 -4.01 -5.79 13.77
CA SER A 54 -5.30 -5.94 13.12
C SER A 54 -5.21 -6.55 11.72
N VAL A 55 -6.34 -7.10 11.26
CA VAL A 55 -6.50 -7.49 9.86
C VAL A 55 -6.76 -6.23 9.04
N ASN A 56 -5.76 -5.85 8.24
CA ASN A 56 -5.83 -4.68 7.39
C ASN A 56 -6.28 -5.07 5.99
N ASN A 57 -7.35 -4.45 5.49
CA ASN A 57 -7.87 -4.66 4.14
C ASN A 57 -7.80 -3.36 3.35
N ILE A 58 -7.22 -3.41 2.16
CA ILE A 58 -7.14 -2.26 1.25
C ILE A 58 -7.98 -2.53 0.02
N ILE A 59 -9.01 -1.70 -0.19
CA ILE A 59 -9.90 -1.83 -1.34
C ILE A 59 -9.34 -0.99 -2.49
N LEU A 60 -9.01 -1.66 -3.59
CA LEU A 60 -8.59 -1.00 -4.82
C LEU A 60 -9.80 -0.60 -5.66
N LYS A 61 -9.81 0.64 -6.14
CA LYS A 61 -10.81 1.20 -7.06
C LYS A 61 -10.17 1.50 -8.40
N LEU A 62 -10.99 1.56 -9.46
CA LEU A 62 -10.51 1.95 -10.79
C LEU A 62 -10.15 3.45 -10.76
N GLU A 63 -8.89 3.73 -10.48
CA GLU A 63 -8.31 5.05 -10.33
C GLU A 63 -6.85 4.93 -10.76
N GLU A 64 -6.55 5.44 -11.94
CA GLU A 64 -5.21 5.41 -12.51
C GLU A 64 -4.35 6.46 -11.80
N LYS A 65 -3.27 6.00 -11.18
CA LYS A 65 -2.27 6.83 -10.52
C LYS A 65 -0.91 6.53 -11.10
N ASP A 66 -0.13 7.58 -11.30
CA ASP A 66 1.26 7.44 -11.68
C ASP A 66 2.06 6.89 -10.50
N ILE A 67 3.00 5.98 -10.78
CA ILE A 67 3.94 5.47 -9.77
C ILE A 67 4.75 6.61 -9.13
N ASP A 68 5.06 7.66 -9.91
CA ASP A 68 5.79 8.84 -9.43
C ASP A 68 5.00 9.62 -8.37
N SER A 69 3.69 9.41 -8.29
CA SER A 69 2.84 10.02 -7.26
C SER A 69 2.95 9.35 -5.89
N LEU A 70 3.53 8.15 -5.80
CA LEU A 70 3.65 7.40 -4.53
C LEU A 70 4.87 7.81 -3.68
N ILE A 71 5.88 8.44 -4.31
CA ILE A 71 7.19 8.69 -3.70
C ILE A 71 7.38 10.16 -3.30
N ASN A 72 6.59 11.07 -3.88
CA ASN A 72 6.59 12.51 -3.56
C ASN A 72 5.67 12.85 -2.37
#